data_AF-H6RAV8-F1
#
_entry.id   AF-H6RAV8-F1
#
_cell.length_a   1.000
_cell.length_b   1.000
_cell.length_c   1.000
_cell.angle_alpha   90.00
_cell.angle_beta   90.00
_cell.angle_gamma   90.00
#
_symmetry.space_group_name_H-M   'P 1'
#
loop_
_entity.id
_entity.type
_entity.pdbx_description
1 polymer ?
#
loop_
_entity_poly.entity_id
_entity_poly.type
_entity_poly.pdbx_seq_one_letter_code
_entity_poly.pdbx_strand_id
1 'polypeptide(L)'
;MRSDRKWAIGMAVAPIALTAVSILSTFLLGELVNSSMAADIAGYWMFVMFFLGPLFIPGIVITLIGAAILGRRAGAVLTLLGLLLNALVAILLGYAGIEDALTPRYPYEPSWTADLTLTGATIYAIPFLLLAVGSAYAMWIVWTEFAGRAATASARRYSSETSKPR
;
A
#
# COMPACT_ATOMS: atom_id res chain seq x y z
N MET A 1 8.07 16.62 -12.22
CA MET A 1 7.98 16.02 -10.87
C MET A 1 9.08 14.96 -10.73
N ARG A 2 9.87 14.98 -9.64
CA ARG A 2 10.96 14.01 -9.39
C ARG A 2 10.41 12.58 -9.25
N SER A 3 11.26 11.59 -9.52
CA SER A 3 10.87 10.16 -9.54
C SER A 3 10.39 9.70 -8.16
N ASP A 4 11.15 10.01 -7.09
CA ASP A 4 10.77 9.77 -5.68
C ASP A 4 9.33 10.20 -5.35
N ARG A 5 8.96 11.44 -5.69
CA ARG A 5 7.64 11.99 -5.39
C ARG A 5 6.53 11.31 -6.19
N LYS A 6 6.78 10.92 -7.45
CA LYS A 6 5.79 10.21 -8.28
C LYS A 6 5.45 8.85 -7.68
N TRP A 7 6.47 8.07 -7.31
CA TRP A 7 6.30 6.75 -6.71
C TRP A 7 5.63 6.81 -5.34
N ALA A 8 6.05 7.75 -4.48
CA ALA A 8 5.44 7.93 -3.16
C ALA A 8 3.95 8.28 -3.26
N ILE A 9 3.57 9.24 -4.12
CA ILE A 9 2.17 9.62 -4.31
C ILE A 9 1.39 8.48 -4.95
N GLY A 10 1.95 7.84 -5.99
CA GLY A 10 1.31 6.72 -6.68
C GLY A 10 0.96 5.58 -5.73
N MET A 11 1.91 5.18 -4.86
CA MET A 11 1.65 4.14 -3.87
C MET A 11 0.75 4.60 -2.72
N ALA A 12 0.75 5.89 -2.38
CA ALA A 12 -0.19 6.44 -1.39
C ALA A 12 -1.64 6.35 -1.89
N VAL A 13 -1.90 6.57 -3.18
CA VAL A 13 -3.26 6.52 -3.72
C VAL A 13 -3.68 5.13 -4.21
N ALA A 14 -2.74 4.19 -4.31
CA ALA A 14 -3.00 2.83 -4.80
C ALA A 14 -4.08 2.07 -4.01
N PRO A 15 -4.19 2.15 -2.67
CA PRO A 15 -5.29 1.53 -1.93
C PRO A 15 -6.66 2.08 -2.34
N ILE A 16 -6.77 3.38 -2.64
CA ILE A 16 -8.03 4.00 -3.10
C ILE A 16 -8.42 3.45 -4.46
N ALA A 17 -7.44 3.32 -5.38
CA ALA A 17 -7.67 2.71 -6.68
C ALA A 17 -8.11 1.24 -6.54
N LEU A 18 -7.48 0.49 -5.63
CA LEU A 18 -7.89 -0.88 -5.32
C LEU A 18 -9.32 -0.94 -4.79
N THR A 19 -9.74 -0.03 -3.90
CA THR A 19 -11.13 0.05 -3.42
C THR A 19 -12.10 0.25 -4.59
N ALA A 20 -11.82 1.21 -5.47
CA ALA A 20 -12.67 1.50 -6.62
C ALA A 20 -12.79 0.29 -7.56
N VAL A 21 -11.67 -0.37 -7.86
CA VAL A 21 -11.64 -1.60 -8.68
C VAL A 21 -12.40 -2.73 -8.01
N SER A 22 -12.30 -2.89 -6.69
CA SER A 22 -12.98 -3.94 -5.92
C SER A 22 -14.51 -3.78 -5.97
N ILE A 23 -14.98 -2.55 -5.77
CA ILE A 23 -16.40 -2.19 -5.90
C ILE A 23 -16.89 -2.50 -7.33
N LEU A 24 -16.18 -1.99 -8.35
CA LEU A 24 -16.55 -2.20 -9.74
C LEU A 24 -16.56 -3.69 -10.14
N SER A 25 -15.56 -4.45 -9.70
CA SER A 25 -15.46 -5.89 -9.98
C SER A 25 -16.65 -6.65 -9.40
N THR A 26 -17.10 -6.27 -8.20
CA THR A 26 -18.27 -6.90 -7.56
C THR A 26 -19.54 -6.64 -8.35
N PHE A 27 -19.77 -5.41 -8.80
CA PHE A 27 -20.93 -5.08 -9.64
C PHE A 27 -20.90 -5.84 -10.97
N LEU A 28 -19.76 -5.81 -11.68
CA LEU A 28 -19.64 -6.46 -12.99
C LEU A 28 -19.79 -7.99 -12.89
N LEU A 29 -19.13 -8.62 -11.92
CA LEU A 29 -19.16 -10.08 -11.79
C LEU A 29 -20.48 -10.57 -11.16
N GLY A 30 -21.09 -9.78 -10.28
CA GLY A 30 -22.40 -10.08 -9.69
C GLY A 30 -23.54 -10.06 -10.70
N GLU A 31 -23.50 -9.17 -11.68
CA GLU A 31 -24.52 -9.11 -12.75
C GLU A 31 -24.28 -10.13 -13.88
N LEU A 32 -23.01 -10.39 -14.22
CA LEU A 32 -22.67 -11.17 -15.42
C LEU A 32 -22.51 -12.68 -15.17
N VAL A 33 -22.14 -13.09 -13.96
CA VAL A 33 -21.72 -14.47 -13.68
C VAL A 33 -22.34 -14.92 -12.35
N ASN A 34 -23.62 -15.27 -12.39
CA ASN A 34 -24.31 -15.88 -11.25
C ASN A 34 -23.45 -17.02 -10.66
N SER A 35 -23.03 -16.86 -9.39
CA SER A 35 -22.24 -17.79 -8.57
C SER A 35 -20.95 -18.32 -9.22
N SER A 36 -19.89 -17.51 -9.20
CA SER A 36 -18.53 -17.96 -9.55
C SER A 36 -17.53 -17.58 -8.48
N MET A 37 -16.43 -18.36 -8.38
CA MET A 37 -15.30 -18.07 -7.49
C MET A 37 -14.77 -16.63 -7.66
N ALA A 38 -14.85 -16.06 -8.87
CA ALA A 38 -14.46 -14.69 -9.13
C ALA A 38 -15.39 -13.66 -8.44
N ALA A 39 -16.69 -13.92 -8.41
CA ALA A 39 -17.66 -13.10 -7.69
C ALA A 39 -17.44 -13.16 -6.17
N ASP A 40 -17.09 -14.35 -5.64
CA ASP A 40 -16.76 -14.52 -4.22
C ASP A 40 -15.50 -13.72 -3.83
N ILE A 41 -14.44 -13.81 -4.63
CA ILE A 41 -13.20 -13.04 -4.44
C ILE A 41 -13.48 -11.54 -4.50
N ALA A 42 -14.26 -11.08 -5.49
CA ALA A 42 -14.60 -9.68 -5.64
C ALA A 42 -15.43 -9.15 -4.47
N GLY A 43 -16.43 -9.92 -4.01
CA GLY A 43 -17.21 -9.61 -2.82
C GLY A 43 -16.34 -9.51 -1.57
N TYR A 44 -15.35 -10.40 -1.44
CA TYR A 44 -14.37 -10.37 -0.35
C TYR A 44 -13.49 -9.11 -0.40
N TRP A 45 -12.99 -8.73 -1.58
CA TRP A 45 -12.26 -7.47 -1.76
C TRP A 45 -13.12 -6.26 -1.43
N MET A 46 -14.38 -6.22 -1.90
CA MET A 46 -15.30 -5.12 -1.59
C MET A 46 -15.52 -5.01 -0.08
N PHE A 47 -15.83 -6.12 0.60
CA PHE A 47 -16.06 -6.12 2.04
C PHE A 47 -14.83 -5.59 2.79
N VAL A 48 -13.66 -6.17 2.53
CA VAL A 48 -12.42 -5.77 3.20
C VAL A 48 -12.06 -4.32 2.89
N MET A 49 -12.12 -3.89 1.63
CA MET A 49 -11.74 -2.52 1.27
C MET A 49 -12.77 -1.48 1.74
N PHE A 50 -14.03 -1.86 1.94
CA PHE A 50 -15.03 -0.95 2.48
C PHE A 50 -14.90 -0.79 4.00
N PHE A 51 -14.79 -1.88 4.74
CA PHE A 51 -14.75 -1.85 6.21
C PHE A 51 -13.34 -1.63 6.77
N LEU A 52 -12.32 -2.22 6.16
CA LEU A 52 -10.94 -2.17 6.63
C LEU A 52 -10.05 -1.24 5.80
N GLY A 53 -10.48 -0.86 4.58
CA GLY A 53 -9.79 0.15 3.77
C GLY A 53 -9.53 1.49 4.47
N PRO A 54 -10.40 1.99 5.38
CA PRO A 54 -10.10 3.18 6.18
C PRO A 54 -8.80 3.10 6.99
N LEU A 55 -8.28 1.90 7.29
CA LEU A 55 -6.99 1.71 7.96
C LEU A 55 -5.80 2.25 7.14
N PHE A 56 -5.93 2.38 5.82
CA PHE A 56 -4.91 3.01 4.99
C PHE A 56 -4.87 4.53 5.16
N ILE A 57 -5.96 5.19 5.55
CA ILE A 57 -6.08 6.67 5.54
C ILE A 57 -4.92 7.36 6.28
N PRO A 58 -4.53 6.96 7.51
CA PRO A 58 -3.39 7.59 8.19
C PRO A 58 -2.09 7.45 7.39
N GLY A 59 -1.82 6.28 6.81
CA GLY A 59 -0.62 6.04 6.00
C GLY A 59 -0.63 6.85 4.71
N ILE A 60 -1.78 6.96 4.05
CA ILE A 60 -1.99 7.83 2.88
C ILE A 60 -1.68 9.29 3.23
N VAL A 61 -2.34 9.82 4.27
CA VAL A 61 -2.18 11.22 4.69
C VAL A 61 -0.74 11.54 5.04
N ILE A 62 -0.10 10.70 5.87
CA ILE A 62 1.31 10.87 6.25
C ILE A 62 2.23 10.84 5.01
N THR A 63 1.99 9.90 4.09
CA THR A 63 2.79 9.78 2.86
C THR A 63 2.66 11.02 1.99
N LEU A 64 1.43 11.52 1.79
CA LEU A 64 1.16 12.71 0.97
C LEU A 64 1.76 13.98 1.59
N ILE A 65 1.63 14.16 2.90
CA ILE A 65 2.26 15.27 3.63
C ILE A 65 3.78 15.19 3.47
N GLY A 66 4.39 14.02 3.71
CA GLY A 66 5.82 13.82 3.53
C GLY A 66 6.29 14.11 2.10
N ALA A 67 5.51 13.64 1.11
CA ALA A 67 5.80 13.83 -0.31
C ALA A 67 5.71 15.29 -0.75
N ALA A 68 4.86 16.10 -0.11
CA ALA A 68 4.77 17.54 -0.36
C ALA A 68 6.03 18.29 0.10
N ILE A 69 6.70 17.81 1.16
CA ILE A 69 7.88 18.44 1.76
C ILE A 69 9.17 17.60 1.60
N LEU A 70 9.22 16.72 0.60
CA LEU A 70 10.29 15.74 0.36
C LEU A 70 11.70 16.36 0.14
N GLY A 71 11.77 17.68 -0.06
CA GLY A 71 13.03 18.44 -0.08
C GLY A 71 13.71 18.57 1.28
N ARG A 72 13.04 18.20 2.39
CA ARG A 72 13.56 18.27 3.76
C ARG A 72 13.72 16.86 4.34
N ARG A 73 14.62 16.69 5.32
CA ARG A 73 14.80 15.41 6.04
C ARG A 73 13.48 14.89 6.64
N ALA A 74 12.70 15.78 7.24
CA ALA A 74 11.39 15.46 7.79
C ALA A 74 10.43 14.90 6.72
N GLY A 75 10.49 15.40 5.48
CA GLY A 75 9.65 14.89 4.39
C GLY A 75 9.98 13.45 4.02
N ALA A 76 11.26 13.11 3.90
CA ALA A 76 11.70 11.74 3.65
C ALA A 76 11.25 10.78 4.77
N VAL A 77 11.42 11.18 6.04
CA VAL A 77 11.00 10.37 7.19
C VAL A 77 9.49 10.14 7.20
N LEU A 78 8.69 11.20 7.03
CA LEU A 78 7.23 11.07 6.98
C LEU A 78 6.79 10.18 5.82
N THR A 79 7.35 10.36 4.62
CA THR A 79 7.03 9.51 3.47
C THR A 79 7.36 8.04 3.74
N LEU A 80 8.51 7.73 4.35
CA LEU A 80 8.87 6.35 4.70
C LEU A 80 7.92 5.76 5.74
N LEU A 81 7.55 6.51 6.77
CA LEU A 81 6.61 6.06 7.81
C LEU A 81 5.21 5.79 7.24
N GLY A 82 4.72 6.68 6.37
CA GLY A 82 3.41 6.50 5.74
C GLY A 82 3.37 5.30 4.79
N LEU A 83 4.42 5.11 3.99
CA LEU A 83 4.55 3.94 3.10
C LEU A 83 4.69 2.63 3.89
N LEU A 84 5.45 2.65 5.00
CA LEU A 84 5.56 1.51 5.91
C LEU A 84 4.20 1.14 6.49
N LEU A 85 3.44 2.13 6.96
CA LEU A 85 2.10 1.89 7.51
C LEU A 85 1.17 1.28 6.47
N ASN A 86 1.17 1.81 5.23
CA ASN A 86 0.40 1.22 4.12
C ASN A 86 0.83 -0.21 3.82
N ALA A 87 2.13 -0.50 3.82
CA ALA A 87 2.64 -1.86 3.60
C ALA A 87 2.17 -2.83 4.70
N LEU A 88 2.23 -2.42 5.97
CA LEU A 88 1.79 -3.22 7.10
C LEU A 88 0.29 -3.53 7.04
N VAL A 89 -0.53 -2.53 6.71
CA VAL A 89 -1.98 -2.74 6.52
C VAL A 89 -2.22 -3.71 5.37
N ALA A 90 -1.55 -3.55 4.23
CA ALA A 90 -1.70 -4.47 3.11
C ALA A 90 -1.32 -5.92 3.49
N ILE A 91 -0.19 -6.11 4.19
CA ILE A 91 0.23 -7.43 4.68
C ILE A 91 -0.82 -8.03 5.62
N LEU A 92 -1.34 -7.25 6.57
CA LEU A 92 -2.36 -7.69 7.51
C LEU A 92 -3.63 -8.14 6.78
N LEU A 93 -4.11 -7.38 5.79
CA LEU A 93 -5.32 -7.72 5.03
C LEU A 93 -5.13 -8.95 4.14
N GLY A 94 -3.95 -9.10 3.53
CA GLY A 94 -3.60 -10.30 2.77
C GLY A 94 -3.51 -11.54 3.67
N TYR A 95 -2.90 -11.41 4.86
CA TYR A 95 -2.82 -12.48 5.85
C TYR A 95 -4.20 -12.88 6.38
N ALA A 96 -5.05 -11.91 6.74
CA ALA A 96 -6.38 -12.18 7.28
C ALA A 96 -7.26 -13.02 6.33
N GLY A 97 -7.18 -12.77 5.01
CA GLY A 97 -7.92 -13.58 4.04
C GLY A 97 -7.40 -15.01 3.90
N ILE A 98 -6.09 -15.23 4.08
CA ILE A 98 -5.50 -16.58 4.08
C ILE A 98 -5.86 -17.31 5.38
N GLU A 99 -5.76 -16.63 6.53
CA GLU A 99 -6.13 -17.17 7.83
C GLU A 99 -7.60 -17.61 7.88
N ASP A 100 -8.51 -16.78 7.33
CA ASP A 100 -9.93 -17.10 7.26
C ASP A 100 -10.20 -18.36 6.43
N ALA A 101 -9.50 -18.55 5.30
CA ALA A 101 -9.63 -19.75 4.46
C ALA A 101 -9.01 -21.02 5.07
N LEU A 102 -8.14 -20.88 6.07
CA LEU A 102 -7.54 -22.01 6.80
C LEU A 102 -8.35 -22.37 8.06
N THR A 103 -9.22 -21.48 8.51
CA THR A 103 -9.99 -21.65 9.74
C THR A 103 -11.33 -22.32 9.41
N PRO A 104 -11.62 -23.52 9.94
CA PRO A 104 -12.89 -24.19 9.69
C PRO A 104 -14.05 -23.33 10.22
N ARG A 105 -14.97 -22.94 9.33
CA ARG A 105 -16.22 -22.25 9.71
C ARG A 105 -17.30 -23.26 10.08
N TYR A 106 -18.07 -22.95 11.12
CA TYR A 106 -19.22 -23.78 11.46
C TYR A 106 -20.35 -23.54 10.43
N PRO A 107 -21.06 -24.59 9.96
CA PRO A 107 -22.06 -24.47 8.89
C PRO A 107 -23.24 -23.54 9.17
N TYR A 108 -23.44 -23.14 10.43
CA TYR A 108 -24.57 -22.33 10.89
C TYR A 108 -24.15 -20.97 11.43
N GLU A 109 -22.86 -20.61 11.36
CA GLU A 109 -22.40 -19.29 11.76
C GLU A 109 -22.72 -18.26 10.67
N PRO A 110 -23.48 -17.19 10.99
CA PRO A 110 -23.72 -16.11 10.05
C PRO A 110 -22.40 -15.45 9.67
N SER A 111 -22.06 -15.45 8.37
CA SER A 111 -20.89 -14.79 7.85
C SER A 111 -21.26 -13.65 6.91
N TRP A 112 -20.49 -12.57 7.01
CA TRP A 112 -20.59 -11.40 6.15
C TRP A 112 -19.69 -11.52 4.91
N THR A 113 -18.83 -12.54 4.86
CA THR A 113 -17.90 -12.78 3.76
C THR A 113 -18.10 -14.16 3.15
N ALA A 114 -17.94 -14.26 1.83
CA ALA A 114 -18.00 -15.53 1.11
C ALA A 114 -16.95 -16.51 1.64
N ASP A 115 -17.25 -17.81 1.62
CA ASP A 115 -16.30 -18.84 2.05
C ASP A 115 -15.27 -19.07 0.95
N LEU A 116 -14.06 -18.54 1.13
CA LEU A 116 -13.00 -18.66 0.13
C LEU A 116 -12.26 -19.98 0.32
N THR A 117 -12.15 -20.74 -0.77
CA THR A 117 -11.17 -21.83 -0.85
C THR A 117 -9.74 -21.27 -0.68
N LEU A 118 -8.77 -22.09 -0.27
CA LEU A 118 -7.37 -21.68 -0.17
C LEU A 118 -6.83 -21.07 -1.49
N THR A 119 -7.26 -21.59 -2.63
CA THR A 119 -6.96 -21.04 -3.96
C THR A 119 -7.55 -19.64 -4.12
N GLY A 120 -8.83 -19.46 -3.76
CA GLY A 120 -9.49 -18.15 -3.79
C GLY A 120 -8.83 -17.13 -2.87
N ALA A 121 -8.45 -17.54 -1.65
CA ALA A 121 -7.73 -16.71 -0.70
C ALA A 121 -6.34 -16.30 -1.19
N THR A 122 -5.63 -17.21 -1.87
CA THR A 122 -4.34 -16.92 -2.49
C THR A 122 -4.48 -15.85 -3.57
N ILE A 123 -5.49 -15.97 -4.44
CA ILE A 123 -5.78 -14.97 -5.48
C ILE A 123 -6.19 -13.64 -4.84
N TYR A 124 -7.03 -13.67 -3.81
CA TYR A 124 -7.45 -12.51 -3.03
C TYR A 124 -6.24 -11.75 -2.46
N ALA A 125 -5.20 -12.46 -1.98
CA ALA A 125 -4.04 -11.85 -1.35
C ALA A 125 -3.12 -11.10 -2.33
N ILE A 126 -3.15 -11.43 -3.63
CA ILE A 126 -2.26 -10.87 -4.66
C ILE A 126 -2.23 -9.33 -4.67
N PRO A 127 -3.36 -8.60 -4.80
CA PRO A 127 -3.34 -7.14 -4.82
C PRO A 127 -2.71 -6.52 -3.56
N PHE A 128 -2.88 -7.15 -2.41
CA PHE A 128 -2.28 -6.68 -1.16
C PHE A 128 -0.78 -6.93 -1.11
N LEU A 129 -0.31 -8.08 -1.58
CA LEU A 129 1.12 -8.36 -1.74
C LEU A 129 1.77 -7.37 -2.72
N LEU A 130 1.08 -7.04 -3.83
CA LEU A 130 1.55 -6.03 -4.79
C LEU A 130 1.60 -4.63 -4.15
N LEU A 131 0.62 -4.25 -3.32
CA LEU A 131 0.67 -3.01 -2.56
C LEU A 131 1.85 -2.96 -1.58
N ALA A 132 2.13 -4.05 -0.88
CA ALA A 132 3.24 -4.15 0.05
C ALA A 132 4.59 -4.03 -0.67
N VAL A 133 4.78 -4.80 -1.75
CA VAL A 133 6.00 -4.76 -2.57
C VAL A 133 6.17 -3.39 -3.23
N GLY A 134 5.10 -2.81 -3.78
CA GLY A 134 5.14 -1.48 -4.38
C GLY A 134 5.50 -0.40 -3.37
N SER A 135 4.98 -0.49 -2.13
CA SER A 135 5.31 0.42 -1.05
C SER A 135 6.77 0.30 -0.63
N ALA A 136 7.29 -0.93 -0.50
CA ALA A 136 8.70 -1.19 -0.22
C ALA A 136 9.62 -0.64 -1.33
N TYR A 137 9.23 -0.79 -2.59
CA TYR A 137 9.96 -0.24 -3.72
C TYR A 137 9.95 1.30 -3.71
N ALA A 138 8.81 1.93 -3.43
CA ALA A 138 8.73 3.39 -3.27
C ALA A 138 9.59 3.89 -2.10
N MET A 139 9.63 3.15 -0.98
CA MET A 139 10.51 3.45 0.15
C MET A 139 11.99 3.40 -0.26
N TRP A 140 12.39 2.38 -1.04
CA TRP A 140 13.75 2.26 -1.54
C TRP A 140 14.16 3.45 -2.41
N ILE A 141 13.30 3.91 -3.31
CA ILE A 141 13.56 5.10 -4.14
C ILE A 141 13.71 6.36 -3.27
N VAL A 142 12.78 6.58 -2.34
CA VAL A 142 12.83 7.75 -1.44
C VAL A 142 14.10 7.74 -0.59
N TRP A 143 14.48 6.57 -0.07
CA TRP A 143 15.70 6.39 0.73
C TRP A 143 16.97 6.69 -0.06
N THR A 144 17.12 6.10 -1.24
CA THR A 144 18.32 6.26 -2.08
C THR A 144 18.49 7.70 -2.56
N GLU A 145 17.40 8.35 -2.99
CA GLU A 145 17.43 9.78 -3.36
C GLU A 145 17.74 10.68 -2.15
N PHE A 146 17.21 10.37 -0.98
CA PHE A 146 17.50 11.12 0.25
C PHE A 146 18.98 10.99 0.66
N ALA A 147 19.52 9.77 0.67
CA ALA A 147 20.91 9.51 1.01
C ALA A 147 21.87 10.21 0.04
N GLY A 148 21.58 10.18 -1.27
CA GLY A 148 22.38 10.89 -2.28
C GLY A 148 22.39 12.41 -2.07
N ARG A 149 21.25 13.00 -1.69
CA ARG A 149 21.15 14.44 -1.34
C ARG A 149 22.00 14.78 -0.12
N ALA A 150 22.00 13.93 0.91
CA ALA A 150 22.81 14.13 2.11
C ALA A 150 24.32 14.08 1.81
N ALA A 151 24.77 13.13 1.00
CA ALA A 151 26.18 12.98 0.60
C ALA A 151 26.67 14.17 -0.25
N THR A 152 25.83 14.68 -1.16
CA THR A 152 26.19 15.84 -1.97
C THR A 152 26.31 17.11 -1.11
N ALA A 153 25.45 17.26 -0.11
CA ALA A 153 25.46 18.42 0.79
C ALA A 153 26.71 18.42 1.70
N SER A 154 27.14 17.26 2.21
CA SER A 154 28.37 17.16 3.00
C SER A 154 29.62 17.46 2.17
N ALA A 155 29.69 16.96 0.93
CA ALA A 155 30.81 17.23 0.02
C ALA A 155 30.99 18.72 -0.29
N ARG A 156 29.90 19.46 -0.57
CA ARG A 156 29.95 20.92 -0.80
C ARG A 156 30.42 21.69 0.42
N ARG A 157 29.99 21.27 1.61
CA ARG A 157 30.38 21.93 2.86
C ARG A 157 31.89 21.81 3.07
N TYR A 158 32.43 20.60 2.87
CA TYR A 158 33.86 20.35 2.95
C TYR A 158 34.67 21.20 1.96
N SER A 159 34.28 21.25 0.69
CA SER A 159 35.00 22.06 -0.32
C SER A 159 35.02 23.56 0.03
N SER A 160 33.94 24.09 0.62
CA SER A 160 33.84 25.50 1.00
C SER A 160 34.70 25.89 2.20
N GLU A 161 35.01 24.92 3.09
CA GLU A 161 35.88 25.14 4.23
C GLU A 161 37.36 25.12 3.81
N THR A 162 37.72 24.27 2.84
CA THR A 162 39.09 24.18 2.32
C THR A 162 39.49 25.33 1.38
N SER A 163 38.53 26.05 0.80
CA SER A 163 38.79 27.13 -0.16
C SER A 163 38.91 28.53 0.45
N LYS A 164 38.83 28.67 1.79
CA LYS A 164 39.03 29.97 2.44
C LYS A 164 40.53 30.33 2.43
N PRO A 165 40.96 31.43 1.79
CA PRO A 165 42.34 31.87 1.86
C PRO A 165 42.71 32.21 3.31
N ARG A 166 43.90 31.79 3.72
CA ARG A 166 44.48 32.10 5.04
C ARG A 166 44.87 33.57 5.13
#